data_AF-X1CT11-F1
#
_entry.id   AF-X1CT11-F1
#
_cell.length_a   1.000
_cell.length_b   1.000
_cell.length_c   1.000
_cell.angle_alpha   90.00
_cell.angle_beta   90.00
_cell.angle_gamma   90.00
#
_symmetry.space_group_name_H-M   'P 1'
#
loop_
_entity.id
_entity.type
_entity.pdbx_description
1 polymer ?
#
loop_
_entity_poly.entity_id
_entity_poly.type
_entity_poly.pdbx_seq_one_letter_code
_entity_poly.pdbx_strand_id
1 'polypeptide(L)'
;SAKITKDTDLSADYSWMIGIPGETKTDVKKTITLIKNIKETNPKSEFSIKILFPYPKTEIHDLAKREGFKPPSNLLNWAEIRRDRASNYLKNKSQLEMISITSAIIGRKVFEQENIPIFKLLRFMADFRWKYEFFSAGFENFFFKIFNTR
;
A
#
# COMPACT_ATOMS: atom_id res chain seq x y z
N SER A 1 -6.11 -19.98 -5.11
CA SER A 1 -5.04 -19.97 -4.09
C SER A 1 -5.61 -19.91 -2.67
N ALA A 2 -6.36 -18.88 -2.26
CA ALA A 2 -6.81 -18.70 -0.87
C ALA A 2 -7.60 -19.88 -0.27
N LYS A 3 -8.49 -20.52 -1.05
CA LYS A 3 -9.21 -21.73 -0.62
C LYS A 3 -8.25 -22.90 -0.40
N ILE A 4 -7.40 -23.18 -1.39
CA ILE A 4 -6.39 -24.24 -1.32
C ILE A 4 -5.51 -24.07 -0.07
N THR A 5 -4.99 -22.86 0.18
CA THR A 5 -4.12 -22.64 1.34
C THR A 5 -4.88 -22.73 2.66
N LYS A 6 -6.18 -22.44 2.69
CA LYS A 6 -7.03 -22.70 3.86
C LYS A 6 -7.14 -24.20 4.11
N ASP A 7 -7.46 -24.97 3.08
CA ASP A 7 -7.73 -26.41 3.16
C ASP A 7 -6.49 -27.20 3.57
N THR A 8 -5.29 -26.68 3.26
CA THR A 8 -4.00 -27.25 3.65
C THR A 8 -3.39 -26.61 4.90
N ASP A 9 -4.14 -25.78 5.63
CA ASP A 9 -3.70 -25.04 6.83
C ASP A 9 -2.45 -24.14 6.65
N LEU A 10 -2.22 -23.66 5.42
CA LEU A 10 -1.10 -22.79 5.08
C LEU A 10 -1.46 -21.30 5.18
N SER A 11 -0.49 -20.51 5.65
CA SER A 11 -0.51 -19.05 5.59
C SER A 11 0.04 -18.59 4.24
N ALA A 12 -0.75 -17.86 3.46
CA ALA A 12 -0.31 -17.26 2.21
C ALA A 12 0.02 -15.77 2.39
N ASP A 13 1.11 -15.30 1.82
CA ASP A 13 1.47 -13.88 1.77
C ASP A 13 1.21 -13.32 0.37
N TYR A 14 0.32 -12.33 0.27
CA TYR A 14 -0.04 -11.69 -0.98
C TYR A 14 0.55 -10.28 -1.08
N SER A 15 1.44 -10.07 -2.06
CA SER A 15 1.93 -8.75 -2.43
C SER A 15 1.05 -8.14 -3.50
N TRP A 16 0.49 -6.96 -3.22
CA TRP A 16 -0.40 -6.22 -4.10
C TRP A 16 0.23 -4.90 -4.52
N MET A 17 -0.23 -4.36 -5.64
CA MET A 17 0.26 -3.10 -6.18
C MET A 17 -0.89 -2.19 -6.60
N ILE A 18 -0.73 -0.89 -6.35
CA ILE A 18 -1.63 0.20 -6.81
C ILE A 18 -0.80 1.37 -7.33
N GLY A 19 -1.43 2.36 -7.94
CA GLY A 19 -0.76 3.50 -8.57
C GLY A 19 -0.20 3.17 -9.96
N ILE A 20 -0.83 2.21 -10.66
CA ILE A 20 -0.46 1.85 -12.03
C ILE A 20 -0.89 2.98 -12.99
N PRO A 21 -0.06 3.40 -13.97
CA PRO A 21 -0.48 4.37 -14.99
C PRO A 21 -1.80 3.95 -15.65
N GLY A 22 -2.75 4.87 -15.74
CA GLY A 22 -4.12 4.60 -16.22
C GLY A 22 -5.07 3.92 -15.22
N GLU A 23 -4.61 3.50 -14.02
CA GLU A 23 -5.47 2.86 -13.01
C GLU A 23 -6.51 3.84 -12.46
N THR A 24 -7.77 3.40 -12.41
CA THR A 24 -8.86 4.22 -11.89
C THR A 24 -9.09 3.98 -10.40
N LYS A 25 -9.81 4.90 -9.74
CA LYS A 25 -10.26 4.70 -8.34
C LYS A 25 -11.10 3.44 -8.18
N THR A 26 -11.87 3.08 -9.20
CA THR A 26 -12.70 1.86 -9.22
C THR A 26 -11.83 0.62 -9.24
N ASP A 27 -10.71 0.62 -9.96
CA ASP A 27 -9.79 -0.53 -10.02
C ASP A 27 -9.08 -0.73 -8.68
N VAL A 28 -8.62 0.35 -8.05
CA VAL A 28 -8.08 0.29 -6.67
C VAL A 28 -9.12 -0.27 -5.69
N LYS A 29 -10.39 0.12 -5.82
CA LYS A 29 -11.48 -0.41 -4.99
C LYS A 29 -11.70 -1.91 -5.21
N LYS A 30 -11.69 -2.37 -6.47
CA LYS A 30 -11.78 -3.80 -6.79
C LYS A 30 -10.63 -4.59 -6.16
N THR A 31 -9.41 -4.06 -6.19
CA THR A 31 -8.25 -4.65 -5.51
C THR A 31 -8.48 -4.78 -4.01
N ILE A 32 -8.95 -3.73 -3.34
CA ILE A 32 -9.26 -3.77 -1.89
C ILE A 32 -10.36 -4.79 -1.58
N THR A 33 -11.44 -4.81 -2.38
CA THR A 33 -12.52 -5.78 -2.22
C THR A 33 -12.02 -7.22 -2.36
N LEU A 34 -11.16 -7.49 -3.35
CA LEU A 34 -10.57 -8.81 -3.54
C LEU A 34 -9.71 -9.24 -2.34
N ILE A 35 -8.91 -8.32 -1.79
CA ILE A 35 -8.10 -8.58 -0.59
C ILE A 35 -8.98 -8.92 0.60
N LYS A 36 -10.08 -8.18 0.83
CA LYS A 36 -11.05 -8.48 1.90
C LYS A 36 -11.63 -9.88 1.74
N ASN A 37 -12.08 -10.24 0.53
CA ASN A 37 -12.62 -11.57 0.25
C ASN A 37 -11.59 -12.69 0.49
N ILE A 38 -10.30 -12.44 0.17
CA ILE A 38 -9.21 -13.39 0.44
C ILE A 38 -9.01 -13.58 1.95
N LYS A 39 -9.04 -12.50 2.73
CA LYS A 39 -8.91 -12.57 4.20
C LYS A 39 -10.11 -13.22 4.87
N GLU A 40 -11.32 -13.00 4.37
CA GLU A 40 -12.52 -13.72 4.81
C GLU A 40 -12.41 -15.22 4.50
N THR A 41 -11.87 -15.56 3.32
CA THR A 41 -11.67 -16.96 2.92
C THR A 41 -10.64 -17.66 3.82
N ASN A 42 -9.45 -17.07 3.97
CA ASN A 42 -8.37 -17.58 4.79
C ASN A 42 -7.81 -16.47 5.71
N PRO A 43 -8.28 -16.38 6.97
CA PRO A 43 -7.84 -15.38 7.94
C PRO A 43 -6.35 -15.43 8.25
N LYS A 44 -5.68 -16.60 8.09
CA LYS A 44 -4.24 -16.74 8.29
C LYS A 44 -3.42 -16.01 7.24
N SER A 45 -3.99 -15.69 6.07
CA SER A 45 -3.28 -15.00 4.99
C SER A 45 -2.79 -13.62 5.42
N GLU A 46 -1.62 -13.24 4.94
CA GLU A 46 -1.07 -11.90 5.09
C GLU A 46 -1.13 -11.17 3.74
N PHE A 47 -1.13 -9.85 3.80
CA PHE A 47 -1.05 -9.03 2.60
C PHE A 47 -0.34 -7.71 2.86
N SER A 48 0.12 -7.11 1.78
CA SER A 48 0.48 -5.70 1.78
C SER A 48 0.24 -5.11 0.40
N ILE A 49 -0.23 -3.88 0.36
CA ILE A 49 -0.34 -3.11 -0.87
C ILE A 49 0.86 -2.17 -0.95
N LYS A 50 1.58 -2.21 -2.07
CA LYS A 50 2.67 -1.30 -2.39
C LYS A 50 2.26 -0.35 -3.50
N ILE A 51 2.85 0.83 -3.52
CA ILE A 51 2.66 1.77 -4.61
C ILE A 51 3.70 1.43 -5.68
N LEU A 52 3.25 1.29 -6.92
CA LEU A 52 4.15 1.08 -8.06
C LEU A 52 5.19 2.21 -8.09
N PHE A 53 6.44 1.82 -8.31
CA PHE A 53 7.47 2.75 -8.74
C PHE A 53 7.93 2.39 -10.16
N PRO A 54 7.87 3.31 -11.14
CA PRO A 54 8.27 3.03 -12.51
C PRO A 54 9.80 2.96 -12.64
N TYR A 55 10.36 1.75 -12.65
CA TYR A 55 11.80 1.54 -12.83
C TYR A 55 12.24 1.60 -14.30
N PRO A 56 13.46 2.07 -14.61
CA PRO A 56 13.94 2.22 -15.98
C PRO A 56 13.88 0.91 -16.76
N LYS A 57 13.81 1.02 -18.10
CA LYS A 57 13.79 -0.13 -19.03
C LYS A 57 12.58 -1.07 -18.85
N THR A 58 11.45 -0.52 -18.41
CA THR A 58 10.17 -1.23 -18.33
C THR A 58 9.11 -0.48 -19.14
N GLU A 59 8.13 -1.20 -19.69
CA GLU A 59 7.01 -0.58 -20.40
C GLU A 59 6.25 0.40 -19.51
N ILE A 60 6.10 0.04 -18.23
CA ILE A 60 5.38 0.86 -17.26
C ILE A 60 6.11 2.17 -16.95
N HIS A 61 7.44 2.20 -17.07
CA HIS A 61 8.21 3.43 -16.98
C HIS A 61 7.96 4.36 -18.17
N ASP A 62 7.84 3.82 -19.38
CA ASP A 62 7.51 4.63 -20.55
C ASP A 62 6.07 5.14 -20.54
N LEU A 63 5.14 4.36 -19.98
CA LEU A 63 3.78 4.83 -19.69
C LEU A 63 3.76 5.93 -18.63
N ALA A 64 4.44 5.72 -17.50
CA ALA A 64 4.50 6.72 -16.43
C ALA A 64 5.11 8.04 -16.91
N LYS A 65 6.17 8.01 -17.74
CA LYS A 65 6.76 9.23 -18.34
C LYS A 65 5.73 10.02 -19.15
N ARG A 66 4.89 9.33 -19.95
CA ARG A 66 3.82 9.96 -20.73
C ARG A 66 2.76 10.63 -19.85
N GLU A 67 2.55 10.09 -18.65
CA GLU A 67 1.67 10.67 -17.63
C GLU A 67 2.35 11.73 -16.73
N GLY A 68 3.59 12.10 -17.01
CA GLY A 68 4.32 13.17 -16.32
C GLY A 68 5.31 12.70 -15.25
N PHE A 69 5.62 11.41 -15.16
CA PHE A 69 6.72 10.93 -14.32
C PHE A 69 8.06 11.48 -14.84
N LYS A 70 8.80 12.12 -13.93
CA LYS A 70 10.16 12.61 -14.18
C LYS A 70 11.14 11.68 -13.46
N PRO A 71 11.80 10.74 -14.16
CA PRO A 71 12.75 9.85 -13.53
C PRO A 71 13.96 10.64 -12.97
N PRO A 72 14.55 10.19 -11.86
CA PRO A 72 15.81 10.75 -11.39
C PRO A 72 16.90 10.70 -12.47
N SER A 73 17.72 11.76 -12.52
CA SER A 73 18.75 11.95 -13.55
C SER A 73 20.01 11.12 -13.37
N ASN A 74 20.27 10.60 -12.16
CA ASN A 74 21.47 9.82 -11.85
C ASN A 74 21.19 8.80 -10.74
N LEU A 75 22.11 7.83 -10.59
CA LEU A 75 21.98 6.72 -9.65
C LEU A 75 21.86 7.16 -8.17
N LEU A 76 22.52 8.25 -7.77
CA LEU A 76 22.44 8.76 -6.40
C LEU A 76 21.01 9.21 -6.07
N ASN A 77 20.37 9.96 -6.98
CA ASN A 77 18.98 10.37 -6.81
C ASN A 77 18.02 9.17 -6.87
N TRP A 78 18.39 8.09 -7.56
CA TRP A 78 17.62 6.84 -7.51
C TRP A 78 17.71 6.17 -6.13
N ALA A 79 18.85 6.24 -5.46
CA ALA A 79 19.05 5.67 -4.12
C ALA A 79 18.26 6.42 -3.03
N GLU A 80 17.93 7.69 -3.24
CA GLU A 80 17.10 8.49 -2.33
C GLU A 80 15.60 8.17 -2.42
N ILE A 81 15.17 7.37 -3.40
CA ILE A 81 13.75 7.05 -3.58
C ILE A 81 13.24 6.20 -2.41
N ARG A 82 12.21 6.72 -1.77
CA ARG A 82 11.46 6.08 -0.72
C ARG A 82 10.20 5.40 -1.26
N ARG A 83 10.17 4.06 -1.23
CA ARG A 83 9.05 3.25 -1.76
C ARG A 83 7.73 3.38 -0.99
N ASP A 84 7.77 3.97 0.20
CA ASP A 84 6.60 4.33 0.99
C ASP A 84 5.95 5.65 0.54
N ARG A 85 6.55 6.36 -0.41
CA ARG A 85 6.02 7.59 -1.00
C ARG A 85 5.59 7.38 -2.43
N ALA A 86 4.40 7.87 -2.76
CA ALA A 86 3.91 7.86 -4.13
C ALA A 86 4.66 8.89 -4.97
N SER A 87 4.98 8.53 -6.21
CA SER A 87 5.59 9.46 -7.15
C SER A 87 4.65 10.66 -7.44
N ASN A 88 5.24 11.84 -7.65
CA ASN A 88 4.48 13.09 -7.79
C ASN A 88 3.54 13.16 -9.01
N TYR A 89 3.71 12.29 -10.00
CA TYR A 89 2.82 12.25 -11.17
C TYR A 89 1.43 11.66 -10.85
N LEU A 90 1.30 10.92 -9.73
CA LEU A 90 0.05 10.29 -9.33
C LEU A 90 -0.92 11.33 -8.73
N LYS A 91 -2.07 11.52 -9.37
CA LYS A 91 -3.09 12.51 -8.97
C LYS A 91 -3.62 12.30 -7.54
N ASN A 92 -3.79 11.06 -7.10
CA ASN A 92 -4.37 10.72 -5.79
C ASN A 92 -3.31 10.23 -4.78
N LYS A 93 -2.07 10.75 -4.85
CA LYS A 93 -0.92 10.24 -4.09
C LYS A 93 -1.19 10.01 -2.59
N SER A 94 -1.78 10.99 -1.90
CA SER A 94 -2.04 10.91 -0.46
C SER A 94 -2.98 9.76 -0.09
N GLN A 95 -3.94 9.45 -0.96
CA GLN A 95 -4.88 8.34 -0.78
C GLN A 95 -4.17 7.00 -0.98
N LEU A 96 -3.33 6.88 -2.01
CA LEU A 96 -2.56 5.67 -2.29
C LEU A 96 -1.55 5.37 -1.16
N GLU A 97 -0.87 6.42 -0.66
CA GLU A 97 0.01 6.34 0.52
C GLU A 97 -0.75 5.83 1.75
N MET A 98 -1.94 6.38 2.01
CA MET A 98 -2.77 5.95 3.13
C MET A 98 -3.22 4.49 3.00
N ILE A 99 -3.59 4.04 1.79
CA ILE A 99 -3.93 2.64 1.51
C ILE A 99 -2.73 1.73 1.78
N SER A 100 -1.54 2.10 1.27
CA SER A 100 -0.30 1.34 1.47
C SER A 100 0.04 1.19 2.95
N ILE A 101 0.03 2.29 3.71
CA ILE A 101 0.32 2.29 5.16
C ILE A 101 -0.73 1.48 5.92
N THR A 102 -2.02 1.73 5.67
CA THR A 102 -3.11 1.01 6.34
C THR A 102 -3.01 -0.49 6.08
N SER A 103 -2.75 -0.89 4.83
CA SER A 103 -2.59 -2.30 4.45
C SER A 103 -1.40 -2.96 5.15
N ALA A 104 -0.31 -2.23 5.37
CA ALA A 104 0.85 -2.75 6.07
C ALA A 104 0.52 -3.03 7.54
N ILE A 105 -0.17 -2.10 8.21
CA ILE A 105 -0.52 -2.21 9.64
C ILE A 105 -1.48 -3.37 9.89
N ILE A 106 -2.52 -3.52 9.09
CA ILE A 106 -3.57 -4.53 9.32
C ILE A 106 -3.26 -5.88 8.66
N GLY A 107 -2.46 -5.87 7.59
CA GLY A 107 -2.27 -7.02 6.70
C GLY A 107 -1.11 -7.91 7.12
N ARG A 108 -0.25 -7.43 8.03
CA ARG A 108 0.94 -8.14 8.51
C ARG A 108 0.83 -8.46 9.99
N LYS A 109 1.11 -9.71 10.35
CA LYS A 109 1.09 -10.21 11.73
C LYS A 109 2.18 -9.59 12.59
N VAL A 110 3.25 -9.06 11.99
CA VAL A 110 4.31 -8.35 12.74
C VAL A 110 3.75 -7.18 13.56
N PHE A 111 2.70 -6.51 13.08
CA PHE A 111 2.04 -5.41 13.81
C PHE A 111 0.95 -5.90 14.78
N GLU A 112 0.73 -7.22 14.92
CA GLU A 112 -0.17 -7.80 15.94
C GLU A 112 0.52 -8.00 17.28
N GLN A 113 1.85 -8.15 17.27
CA GLN A 113 2.62 -8.62 18.42
C GLN A 113 3.07 -7.50 19.37
N GLU A 114 2.87 -6.24 18.98
CA GLU A 114 3.32 -5.07 19.75
C GLU A 114 2.32 -4.69 20.85
N ASN A 115 2.76 -4.76 22.10
CA ASN A 115 1.91 -4.47 23.26
C ASN A 115 1.89 -2.99 23.68
N ILE A 116 2.54 -2.12 22.90
CA ILE A 116 2.70 -0.71 23.19
C ILE A 116 1.41 0.08 22.84
N PRO A 117 0.88 0.93 23.73
CA PRO A 117 -0.40 1.62 23.54
C PRO A 117 -0.55 2.45 22.25
N ILE A 118 0.51 3.14 21.82
CA ILE A 118 0.46 3.95 20.60
C ILE A 118 0.22 3.09 19.35
N PHE A 119 0.77 1.88 19.29
CA PHE A 119 0.56 0.97 18.17
C PHE A 119 -0.86 0.37 18.18
N LYS A 120 -1.45 0.15 19.36
CA LYS A 120 -2.88 -0.25 19.46
C LYS A 120 -3.80 0.85 18.92
N LEU A 121 -3.49 2.12 19.22
CA LEU A 121 -4.23 3.26 18.66
C LEU A 121 -4.08 3.34 17.13
N LEU A 122 -2.85 3.26 16.62
CA LEU A 122 -2.60 3.26 15.17
C LEU A 122 -3.32 2.11 14.46
N ARG A 123 -3.31 0.92 15.06
CA ARG A 123 -4.03 -0.25 14.54
C ARG A 123 -5.53 -0.04 14.54
N PHE A 124 -6.12 0.45 15.63
CA PHE A 124 -7.55 0.77 15.70
C PHE A 124 -7.97 1.72 14.58
N MET A 125 -7.18 2.78 14.36
CA MET A 125 -7.42 3.75 13.30
C MET A 125 -7.27 3.11 11.90
N ALA A 126 -6.28 2.25 11.70
CA ALA A 126 -6.08 1.52 10.45
C ALA A 126 -7.21 0.53 10.16
N ASP A 127 -7.68 -0.21 11.17
CA ASP A 127 -8.82 -1.13 11.07
C ASP A 127 -10.10 -0.39 10.68
N PHE A 128 -10.37 0.77 11.33
CA PHE A 128 -11.49 1.63 10.97
C PHE A 128 -11.40 2.08 9.51
N ARG A 129 -10.25 2.61 9.09
CA ARG A 129 -10.04 3.05 7.69
C ARG A 129 -10.22 1.92 6.70
N TRP A 130 -9.69 0.74 6.99
CA TRP A 130 -9.83 -0.41 6.12
C TRP A 130 -11.26 -0.89 5.98
N LYS A 131 -11.98 -0.98 7.12
CA LYS A 131 -13.37 -1.42 7.17
C LYS A 131 -14.26 -0.51 6.35
N TYR A 132 -14.15 0.81 6.54
CA TYR A 132 -15.02 1.81 5.89
C TYR A 132 -14.42 2.40 4.60
N GLU A 133 -13.25 1.93 4.17
CA GLU A 133 -12.52 2.41 2.98
C GLU A 133 -12.24 3.92 3.00
N PHE A 134 -12.01 4.47 4.21
CA PHE A 134 -11.76 5.88 4.43
C PHE A 134 -10.27 6.21 4.32
N PHE A 135 -9.80 6.48 3.10
CA PHE A 135 -8.39 6.75 2.81
C PHE A 135 -8.10 8.18 2.35
N SER A 136 -9.12 9.02 2.19
CA SER A 136 -8.99 10.40 1.69
C SER A 136 -8.47 11.39 2.73
N ALA A 137 -8.61 11.09 4.03
CA ALA A 137 -8.16 11.95 5.12
C ALA A 137 -7.60 11.14 6.30
N GLY A 138 -6.58 11.68 6.97
CA GLY A 138 -6.02 11.07 8.17
C GLY A 138 -4.89 11.89 8.79
N PHE A 139 -4.98 12.14 10.10
CA PHE A 139 -3.94 12.82 10.89
C PHE A 139 -2.58 12.10 10.84
N GLU A 140 -2.56 10.78 10.63
CA GLU A 140 -1.33 9.99 10.45
C GLU A 140 -0.52 10.42 9.24
N ASN A 141 -1.17 10.87 8.14
CA ASN A 141 -0.47 11.36 6.95
C ASN A 141 0.35 12.62 7.27
N PHE A 142 -0.07 13.41 8.25
CA PHE A 142 0.66 14.58 8.73
C PHE A 142 1.88 14.18 9.57
N PHE A 143 1.72 13.28 10.54
CA PHE A 143 2.83 12.81 11.37
C PHE A 143 3.86 11.99 10.58
N PHE A 144 3.44 11.08 9.69
CA PHE A 144 4.37 10.33 8.85
C PHE A 144 5.17 11.24 7.90
N LYS A 145 4.55 12.32 7.40
CA LYS A 145 5.25 13.31 6.57
C LYS A 145 6.27 14.12 7.39
N ILE A 146 5.93 14.51 8.62
CA ILE A 146 6.80 15.30 9.50
C ILE A 146 7.97 14.48 10.04
N PHE A 147 7.74 13.26 10.51
CA PHE A 147 8.80 12.43 11.12
C PHE A 147 9.78 11.82 10.10
N ASN A 148 9.44 11.78 8.81
CA ASN A 148 10.31 11.29 7.73
C ASN A 148 10.90 12.42 6.85
N THR A 149 10.94 13.66 7.34
CA THR A 149 11.58 14.79 6.63
C THR A 149 13.08 14.94 6.92
N ARG A 150 13.73 13.90 7.43
CA ARG A 150 15.19 13.82 7.54
C ARG A 150 15.76 12.91 6.47
#